data_AF-A0A1G1Z969-F1
#
_entry.id   AF-A0A1G1Z969-F1
#
_cell.length_a   1.000
_cell.length_b   1.000
_cell.length_c   1.000
_cell.angle_alpha   90.00
_cell.angle_beta   90.00
_cell.angle_gamma   90.00
#
_symmetry.space_group_name_H-M   'P 1'
#
loop_
_entity.id
_entity.type
_entity.pdbx_description
1 polymer ?
#
loop_
_entity_poly.entity_id
_entity_poly.type
_entity_poly.pdbx_seq_one_letter_code
_entity_poly.pdbx_strand_id
1 'polypeptide(L)'
;MRENFLKILLLLGAAFYLVGAIVHYFGLTLFPWFDGTLYSPYHDSIIAMASLAISGFFFVTYLDPNKNLGNLRVIIIAALISGILTIVMAYKTDFVSLYGSTLKNSQAWVEGVSLIIFSFLIFILKPNKNS
;
A
#
# COMPACT_ATOMS: atom_id res chain seq x y z
N MET A 1 2.25 -18.14 16.63
CA MET A 1 1.01 -17.71 15.95
C MET A 1 1.08 -16.25 15.52
N ARG A 2 1.29 -15.28 16.43
CA ARG A 2 1.44 -13.84 16.11
C ARG A 2 2.44 -13.53 14.97
N GLU A 3 3.62 -14.14 15.03
CA GLU A 3 4.66 -13.96 14.01
C GLU A 3 4.21 -14.46 12.63
N ASN A 4 3.53 -15.62 12.56
CA ASN A 4 3.05 -16.15 11.29
C ASN A 4 2.01 -15.21 10.66
N PHE A 5 1.11 -14.63 11.45
CA PHE A 5 0.16 -13.62 10.98
C PHE A 5 0.87 -12.37 10.47
N LEU A 6 1.88 -11.86 11.19
CA LEU A 6 2.70 -10.74 10.72
C LEU A 6 3.36 -11.06 9.38
N LYS A 7 3.96 -12.24 9.27
CA LYS A 7 4.61 -12.71 8.04
C LYS A 7 3.61 -12.78 6.88
N ILE A 8 2.40 -13.29 7.11
CA ILE A 8 1.35 -13.31 6.08
C ILE A 8 1.00 -11.89 5.64
N LEU A 9 0.79 -10.95 6.57
CA LEU A 9 0.48 -9.56 6.22
C LEU A 9 1.60 -8.89 5.42
N LEU A 10 2.86 -9.12 5.80
CA LEU A 10 4.02 -8.57 5.10
C LEU A 10 4.15 -9.18 3.70
N LEU A 11 3.91 -10.49 3.55
CA LEU A 11 3.93 -11.16 2.25
C LEU A 11 2.80 -10.66 1.34
N LEU A 12 1.59 -10.50 1.88
CA LEU A 12 0.46 -9.93 1.14
C LEU A 12 0.74 -8.48 0.72
N GLY A 13 1.35 -7.68 1.59
CA GLY A 13 1.80 -6.34 1.25
C GLY A 13 2.85 -6.36 0.13
N ALA A 14 3.86 -7.23 0.23
CA ALA A 14 4.87 -7.40 -0.82
C ALA A 14 4.24 -7.79 -2.17
N ALA A 15 3.31 -8.74 -2.16
CA ALA A 15 2.61 -9.19 -3.36
C ALA A 15 1.72 -8.08 -3.96
N PHE A 16 0.99 -7.34 -3.13
CA PHE A 16 0.17 -6.22 -3.56
C PHE A 16 1.00 -5.15 -4.30
N TYR A 17 2.12 -4.73 -3.72
CA TYR A 17 3.00 -3.75 -4.35
C TYR A 17 3.71 -4.32 -5.59
N LEU A 18 4.02 -5.63 -5.62
CA LEU A 18 4.56 -6.26 -6.83
C LEU A 18 3.56 -6.23 -7.99
N VAL A 19 2.30 -6.60 -7.71
CA VAL A 19 1.21 -6.52 -8.69
C VAL A 19 1.02 -5.08 -9.15
N GLY A 20 1.03 -4.12 -8.22
CA GLY A 20 1.01 -2.68 -8.54
C GLY A 20 2.15 -2.28 -9.47
N ALA A 21 3.38 -2.72 -9.19
CA ALA A 21 4.53 -2.43 -10.04
C ALA A 21 4.34 -2.94 -11.47
N ILE A 22 3.87 -4.18 -11.63
CA ILE A 22 3.59 -4.79 -12.95
C ILE A 22 2.49 -4.02 -13.68
N VAL A 23 1.39 -3.74 -12.97
CA VAL A 23 0.22 -3.03 -13.50
C VAL A 23 0.60 -1.64 -14.01
N HIS A 24 1.31 -0.86 -13.19
CA HIS A 24 1.77 0.47 -13.57
C HIS A 24 2.82 0.41 -14.69
N TYR A 25 3.76 -0.54 -14.67
CA TYR A 25 4.80 -0.60 -15.72
C TYR A 25 4.21 -0.86 -17.11
N PHE A 26 3.25 -1.79 -17.19
CA PHE A 26 2.64 -2.22 -18.45
C PHE A 26 1.33 -1.49 -18.80
N GLY A 27 0.84 -0.57 -17.94
CA GLY A 27 -0.43 0.13 -18.16
C GLY A 27 -1.65 -0.78 -18.15
N LEU A 28 -1.66 -1.83 -17.31
CA LEU A 28 -2.70 -2.87 -17.32
C LEU A 28 -3.91 -2.50 -16.48
N THR A 29 -5.11 -2.51 -17.04
CA THR A 29 -6.33 -2.32 -16.24
C THR A 29 -6.57 -3.48 -15.27
N LEU A 30 -6.54 -3.20 -13.96
CA LEU A 30 -6.89 -4.15 -12.89
C LEU A 30 -8.04 -3.54 -12.10
N PHE A 31 -9.25 -4.06 -12.32
CA PHE A 31 -10.48 -3.48 -11.78
C PHE A 31 -10.60 -3.68 -10.25
N PRO A 32 -11.04 -2.67 -9.47
CA PRO A 32 -11.34 -1.27 -9.82
C PRO A 32 -10.13 -0.31 -9.67
N TRP A 33 -8.97 -0.80 -9.26
CA TRP A 33 -7.88 0.03 -8.74
C TRP A 33 -7.05 0.72 -9.82
N PHE A 34 -6.95 0.12 -11.00
CA PHE A 34 -6.13 0.63 -12.10
C PHE A 34 -6.90 0.69 -13.41
N ASP A 35 -6.87 1.85 -14.05
CA ASP A 35 -7.45 2.09 -15.36
C ASP A 35 -6.32 2.43 -16.33
N GLY A 36 -5.99 1.50 -17.22
CA GLY A 36 -4.91 1.66 -18.19
C GLY A 36 -5.12 2.82 -19.16
N THR A 37 -6.33 3.38 -19.26
CA THR A 37 -6.59 4.58 -20.07
C THR A 37 -5.96 5.84 -19.50
N LEU A 38 -5.64 5.85 -18.20
CA LEU A 38 -4.98 6.96 -17.50
C LEU A 38 -3.45 6.80 -17.49
N TYR A 39 -2.91 5.78 -18.15
CA TYR A 39 -1.49 5.48 -18.18
C TYR A 39 -0.68 6.62 -18.82
N SER A 40 0.34 7.08 -18.10
CA SER A 40 1.35 8.02 -18.54
C SER A 40 2.73 7.37 -18.36
N PRO A 41 3.45 7.03 -19.46
CA PRO A 41 4.69 6.27 -19.40
C PRO A 41 5.70 6.78 -18.38
N TYR A 42 5.86 8.11 -18.28
CA TYR A 42 6.81 8.72 -17.34
C TYR A 42 6.34 8.58 -15.89
N HIS A 43 5.11 8.98 -15.57
CA HIS A 43 4.60 8.94 -14.19
C HIS A 43 4.43 7.50 -13.69
N ASP A 44 3.89 6.62 -14.53
CA ASP A 44 3.64 5.23 -14.16
C ASP A 44 4.92 4.41 -14.04
N SER A 45 5.98 4.73 -14.79
CA SER A 45 7.30 4.10 -14.56
C SER A 45 7.87 4.48 -13.19
N ILE A 46 7.70 5.73 -12.75
CA ILE A 46 8.11 6.17 -11.41
C ILE A 46 7.30 5.42 -10.34
N ILE A 47 5.98 5.31 -10.52
CA ILE A 47 5.12 4.58 -9.59
C ILE A 47 5.50 3.10 -9.56
N ALA A 48 5.77 2.49 -10.72
CA ALA A 48 6.20 1.10 -10.81
C ALA A 48 7.51 0.85 -10.07
N MET A 49 8.51 1.72 -10.25
CA MET A 49 9.78 1.65 -9.52
C MET A 49 9.58 1.79 -8.01
N ALA A 50 8.76 2.75 -7.57
CA ALA A 50 8.44 2.94 -6.17
C ALA A 50 7.73 1.71 -5.58
N SER A 51 6.72 1.18 -6.27
CA SER A 51 6.01 -0.05 -5.88
C SER A 51 6.95 -1.25 -5.80
N LEU A 52 7.86 -1.42 -6.76
CA LEU A 52 8.83 -2.52 -6.73
C LEU A 52 9.78 -2.40 -5.53
N ALA A 53 10.28 -1.19 -5.24
CA ALA A 53 11.12 -0.95 -4.07
C ALA A 53 10.38 -1.23 -2.75
N ILE A 54 9.11 -0.81 -2.64
CA ILE A 54 8.27 -1.10 -1.47
C ILE A 54 7.99 -2.60 -1.35
N SER A 55 7.72 -3.30 -2.46
CA SER A 55 7.55 -4.76 -2.47
C SER A 55 8.78 -5.47 -1.89
N GLY A 56 9.97 -5.09 -2.37
CA GLY A 56 11.24 -5.58 -1.83
C GLY A 56 11.42 -5.28 -0.34
N PHE A 57 11.08 -4.06 0.08
CA PHE A 57 11.16 -3.65 1.49
C PHE A 57 10.26 -4.48 2.41
N PHE A 58 9.03 -4.77 1.97
CA PHE A 58 8.11 -5.67 2.68
C PHE A 58 8.64 -7.11 2.71
N PHE A 59 9.16 -7.60 1.58
CA PHE A 59 9.70 -8.96 1.47
C PHE A 59 10.92 -9.18 2.36
N VAL A 60 11.88 -8.25 2.39
CA VAL A 60 13.04 -8.31 3.30
C VAL A 60 12.59 -8.34 4.75
N THR A 61 11.59 -7.51 5.10
CA THR A 61 11.03 -7.48 6.46
C THR A 61 10.28 -8.77 6.80
N TYR A 62 9.62 -9.40 5.83
CA TYR A 62 8.95 -10.69 5.97
C TYR A 62 9.91 -11.84 6.32
N LEU A 63 11.10 -11.87 5.70
CA LEU A 63 12.07 -12.95 5.92
C LEU A 63 12.50 -13.05 7.38
N ASP A 64 12.75 -11.91 8.03
CA ASP A 64 13.12 -11.85 9.45
C ASP A 64 12.59 -10.59 10.14
N PRO A 65 11.31 -10.60 10.59
CA PRO A 65 10.68 -9.41 11.20
C PRO A 65 11.34 -9.02 12.54
N ASN A 66 11.93 -9.98 13.25
CA ASN A 66 12.57 -9.78 14.55
C ASN A 66 13.87 -8.98 14.42
N LYS A 67 14.64 -9.20 13.34
CA LYS A 67 15.84 -8.39 13.06
C LYS A 67 15.51 -7.06 12.40
N ASN A 68 14.37 -6.96 11.71
CA ASN A 68 13.98 -5.79 10.93
C ASN A 68 12.94 -4.88 11.64
N LEU A 69 13.05 -4.69 12.96
CA LEU A 69 12.13 -3.84 13.74
C LEU A 69 12.10 -2.38 13.25
N GLY A 70 13.22 -1.87 12.72
CA GLY A 70 13.28 -0.54 12.10
C GLY A 70 12.35 -0.45 10.89
N ASN A 71 12.42 -1.44 10.00
CA ASN A 71 11.56 -1.49 8.82
C ASN A 71 10.08 -1.59 9.18
N LEU A 72 9.73 -2.39 10.20
CA LEU A 72 8.35 -2.47 10.69
C LEU A 72 7.84 -1.09 11.14
N ARG A 73 8.65 -0.30 11.84
CA ARG A 73 8.27 1.07 12.24
C ARG A 73 8.05 1.97 11.04
N VAL A 74 8.94 1.89 10.03
CA VAL A 74 8.80 2.65 8.79
C VAL A 74 7.50 2.25 8.06
N ILE A 75 7.22 0.95 7.91
CA ILE A 75 5.98 0.46 7.29
C ILE A 75 4.75 0.99 8.02
N ILE A 76 4.71 0.91 9.35
CA ILE A 76 3.61 1.40 10.17
C ILE A 76 3.38 2.90 9.94
N ILE A 77 4.44 3.72 10.06
CA ILE A 77 4.36 5.18 9.94
C ILE A 77 3.97 5.58 8.52
N ALA A 78 4.60 4.98 7.50
CA ALA A 78 4.29 5.25 6.10
C ALA A 78 2.84 4.90 5.77
N ALA A 79 2.38 3.70 6.15
CA ALA A 79 0.99 3.28 5.93
C ALA A 79 -0.01 4.20 6.64
N LEU A 80 0.30 4.63 7.87
CA LEU A 80 -0.56 5.56 8.62
C LEU A 80 -0.65 6.93 7.94
N ILE A 81 0.50 7.52 7.57
CA ILE A 81 0.55 8.83 6.90
C ILE A 81 -0.16 8.75 5.54
N SER A 82 0.16 7.74 4.73
CA SER A 82 -0.50 7.53 3.43
C SER A 82 -2.00 7.34 3.59
N GLY A 83 -2.45 6.54 4.57
CA GLY A 83 -3.87 6.36 4.86
C GLY A 83 -4.59 7.67 5.20
N ILE A 84 -4.00 8.49 6.08
CA ILE A 84 -4.55 9.80 6.45
C ILE A 84 -4.61 10.74 5.23
N LEU A 85 -3.53 10.82 4.45
CA LEU A 85 -3.49 11.67 3.26
C LEU A 85 -4.52 11.24 2.22
N THR A 86 -4.69 9.93 2.01
CA THR A 86 -5.71 9.40 1.09
C THR A 86 -7.13 9.73 1.57
N ILE A 87 -7.41 9.65 2.87
CA ILE A 87 -8.70 10.06 3.44
C ILE A 87 -8.93 11.57 3.26
N VAL A 88 -7.92 12.39 3.52
CA VAL A 88 -8.02 13.84 3.33
C VAL A 88 -8.28 14.17 1.85
N MET A 89 -7.61 13.49 0.92
CA MET A 89 -7.88 13.61 -0.51
C MET A 89 -9.30 13.18 -0.86
N ALA A 90 -9.78 12.06 -0.31
CA ALA A 90 -11.14 11.56 -0.50
C ALA A 90 -12.20 12.57 -0.04
N TYR A 91 -11.92 13.32 1.03
CA TYR A 91 -12.82 14.36 1.55
C TYR A 91 -12.75 15.68 0.75
N LYS A 92 -11.55 16.08 0.29
CA LYS A 92 -11.33 17.39 -0.33
C LYS A 92 -11.52 17.43 -1.84
N THR A 93 -11.49 16.27 -2.51
CA THR A 93 -11.49 16.20 -3.97
C THR A 93 -12.88 15.86 -4.49
N ASP A 94 -13.37 16.65 -5.44
CA ASP A 94 -14.57 16.32 -6.20
C ASP A 94 -14.22 15.35 -7.35
N PHE A 95 -14.28 14.05 -7.05
CA PHE A 95 -13.97 13.00 -8.02
C PHE A 95 -15.00 12.93 -9.16
N VAL A 96 -16.24 13.38 -8.93
CA VAL A 96 -17.28 13.30 -9.95
C VAL A 96 -17.00 14.30 -11.05
N SER A 97 -16.63 15.54 -10.70
CA SER A 97 -16.26 16.53 -11.72
C SER A 97 -14.96 16.21 -12.45
N LEU A 98 -13.97 15.61 -11.77
CA LEU A 98 -12.67 15.29 -12.36
C LEU A 98 -12.66 14.01 -13.21
N TYR A 99 -13.40 12.99 -12.81
CA TYR A 99 -13.30 11.64 -13.41
C TYR A 99 -14.65 11.11 -13.89
N GLY A 100 -15.74 11.86 -13.75
CA GLY A 100 -17.07 11.43 -14.18
C GLY A 100 -17.63 10.24 -13.41
N SER A 101 -17.03 9.87 -12.27
CA SER A 101 -17.37 8.63 -11.55
C SER A 101 -17.25 8.78 -10.04
N THR A 102 -18.27 8.29 -9.32
CA THR A 102 -18.28 8.21 -7.85
C THR A 102 -17.40 7.08 -7.32
N LEU A 103 -17.06 6.08 -8.15
CA LEU A 103 -16.29 4.90 -7.75
C LEU A 103 -14.89 5.26 -7.25
N LYS A 104 -14.27 6.30 -7.83
CA LYS A 104 -12.93 6.78 -7.41
C LYS A 104 -12.94 7.37 -6.00
N ASN A 105 -14.03 8.03 -5.60
CA ASN A 105 -14.16 8.52 -4.24
C ASN A 105 -14.29 7.37 -3.23
N SER A 106 -15.17 6.39 -3.52
CA SER A 106 -15.32 5.20 -2.69
C SER A 106 -14.03 4.38 -2.61
N GLN A 107 -13.30 4.25 -3.71
CA GLN A 107 -11.99 3.62 -3.75
C GLN A 107 -11.01 4.33 -2.80
N ALA A 108 -10.87 5.66 -2.89
CA ALA A 108 -9.97 6.42 -2.04
C ALA A 108 -10.31 6.25 -0.54
N TRP A 109 -11.59 6.23 -0.18
CA TRP A 109 -12.01 5.94 1.19
C TRP A 109 -11.59 4.53 1.65
N VAL A 110 -11.87 3.51 0.83
CA VAL A 110 -11.54 2.12 1.15
C VAL A 110 -10.03 1.95 1.28
N GLU A 111 -9.23 2.49 0.37
CA GLU A 111 -7.77 2.43 0.42
C GLU A 111 -7.21 3.15 1.66
N GLY A 112 -7.69 4.36 1.93
CA GLY A 112 -7.25 5.15 3.07
C GLY A 112 -7.53 4.47 4.41
N VAL A 113 -8.76 3.98 4.61
CA VAL A 113 -9.13 3.24 5.83
C VAL A 113 -8.37 1.92 5.94
N SER A 114 -8.21 1.19 4.83
CA SER A 114 -7.49 -0.09 4.82
C SER A 114 -6.03 0.09 5.21
N LEU A 115 -5.37 1.17 4.77
CA LEU A 115 -3.99 1.48 5.16
C LEU A 115 -3.86 1.78 6.67
N ILE A 116 -4.84 2.46 7.27
CA ILE A 116 -4.87 2.69 8.72
C ILE A 116 -5.05 1.37 9.48
N ILE A 117 -6.00 0.53 9.06
CA ILE A 117 -6.23 -0.79 9.66
C ILE A 117 -4.96 -1.64 9.52
N PHE A 118 -4.35 -1.67 8.34
CA PHE A 118 -3.12 -2.40 8.06
C PHE A 118 -1.97 -1.96 8.97
N SER A 119 -1.77 -0.64 9.12
CA SER A 119 -0.77 -0.06 10.03
C SER A 119 -0.99 -0.52 11.47
N PHE A 120 -2.25 -0.48 11.94
CA PHE A 120 -2.61 -0.90 13.29
C PHE A 120 -2.39 -2.40 13.52
N LEU A 121 -2.74 -3.24 12.53
CA LEU A 121 -2.49 -4.69 12.58
C LEU A 121 -1.00 -4.99 12.70
N ILE A 122 -0.15 -4.37 11.88
CA ILE A 122 1.31 -4.54 12.01
C ILE A 122 1.80 -4.05 13.38
N PHE A 123 1.30 -2.92 13.87
CA PHE A 123 1.69 -2.38 15.18
C PHE A 123 1.39 -3.34 16.33
N ILE A 124 0.25 -4.04 16.32
CA ILE A 124 -0.11 -5.03 17.35
C ILE A 124 0.72 -6.30 17.19
N LEU A 125 0.97 -6.73 15.96
CA LEU A 125 1.62 -8.02 15.69
C LEU A 125 3.16 -7.94 15.77
N LYS A 126 3.75 -6.74 15.73
CA LYS A 126 5.20 -6.57 15.73
C LYS A 126 5.84 -7.23 16.98
N PRO A 127 7.07 -7.75 16.85
CA PRO A 127 7.82 -8.27 17.98
C PRO A 127 8.19 -7.14 18.96
N ASN A 128 8.26 -7.48 20.24
CA ASN A 128 8.83 -6.57 21.22
C ASN A 128 10.34 -6.79 21.25
N LYS A 129 11.12 -5.71 21.43
CA LYS A 129 12.59 -5.80 21.48
C LYS A 129 13.12 -6.69 22.63
N ASN A 130 12.24 -7.09 23.55
CA ASN A 130 12.57 -7.84 24.77
C ASN A 130 11.94 -9.25 24.82
N SER A 131 11.37 -9.75 23.71
CA SER A 131 10.79 -11.11 23.62
C SER A 131 11.65 -12.04 22.79
#